data_AF-A0A6B1YIK9-F1
#
_entry.id   AF-A0A6B1YIK9-F1
#
_cell.length_a   1.000
_cell.length_b   1.000
_cell.length_c   1.000
_cell.angle_alpha   90.00
_cell.angle_beta   90.00
_cell.angle_gamma   90.00
#
_symmetry.space_group_name_H-M   'P 1'
#
loop_
_entity.id
_entity.type
_entity.pdbx_description
1 polymer ?
#
loop_
_entity_poly.entity_id
_entity_poly.type
_entity_poly.pdbx_seq_one_letter_code
_entity_poly.pdbx_strand_id
1 'polypeptide(L)' 'MANRIGAQIRSRVPADWLDWDSAALDEDLTHIVEGMEALKPDSYDGEENVTPLDDLNSMLDQLYDWADGKRVWLGH' A
#
# COMPACT_ATOMS: atom_id res chain seq x y z
N MET A 1 -2.52 11.04 -4.85
CA MET A 1 -2.96 11.01 -3.43
C MET A 1 -2.53 9.70 -2.78
N ALA A 2 -2.81 8.56 -3.42
CA ALA A 2 -2.29 7.23 -3.05
C ALA A 2 -0.77 7.18 -2.84
N ASN A 3 0.00 7.75 -3.76
CA ASN A 3 1.47 7.78 -3.64
C ASN A 3 1.96 8.43 -2.34
N ARG A 4 1.28 9.49 -1.88
CA ARG A 4 1.60 10.13 -0.60
C ARG A 4 1.28 9.23 0.60
N ILE A 5 0.22 8.41 0.51
CA ILE A 5 -0.16 7.45 1.56
C ILE A 5 0.87 6.33 1.64
N GLY A 6 1.24 5.72 0.49
CA GLY A 6 2.29 4.71 0.42
C GLY A 6 3.63 5.20 1.00
N ALA A 7 4.07 6.38 0.56
CA ALA A 7 5.30 7.00 1.08
C ALA A 7 5.22 7.29 2.59
N GLN A 8 4.05 7.67 3.12
CA GLN A 8 3.86 7.87 4.56
C GLN A 8 3.94 6.56 5.34
N ILE A 9 3.35 5.48 4.84
CA ILE A 9 3.45 4.15 5.46
C ILE A 9 4.91 3.70 5.50
N ARG A 10 5.62 3.78 4.36
CA ARG A 10 7.06 3.46 4.27
C ARG A 10 7.91 4.24 5.27
N SER A 11 7.56 5.51 5.54
CA SER A 11 8.28 6.32 6.53
C SER A 11 8.02 5.97 8.00
N ARG A 12 6.99 5.16 8.28
CA ARG A 12 6.51 4.85 9.65
C ARG A 12 6.72 3.41 10.07
N VAL A 13 6.86 2.50 9.11
CA VAL A 13 7.16 1.09 9.40
C VAL A 13 8.67 0.86 9.44
N PRO A 14 9.15 -0.19 10.13
CA PRO A 14 10.55 -0.60 10.05
C PRO A 14 10.97 -0.83 8.59
N ALA A 15 12.11 -0.26 8.19
CA ALA A 15 12.61 -0.39 6.81
C ALA A 15 12.82 -1.86 6.40
N ASP A 16 13.30 -2.68 7.34
CA ASP A 16 13.53 -4.12 7.15
C ASP A 16 12.26 -4.90 6.79
N TRP A 17 11.05 -4.35 7.04
CA TRP A 17 9.79 -4.97 6.64
C TRP A 17 9.48 -4.76 5.15
N LEU A 18 10.11 -3.78 4.50
CA LEU A 18 9.87 -3.38 3.12
C LEU A 18 11.08 -3.64 2.21
N ASP A 19 12.10 -4.32 2.74
CA ASP A 19 13.33 -4.64 2.02
C ASP A 19 13.27 -6.07 1.49
N TRP A 20 13.29 -6.22 0.17
CA TRP A 20 13.24 -7.51 -0.53
C TRP A 20 14.42 -8.43 -0.17
N ASP A 21 15.53 -7.88 0.31
CA ASP A 21 16.71 -8.64 0.75
C ASP A 21 16.70 -8.95 2.26
N SER A 22 15.70 -8.47 3.00
CA SER A 22 15.59 -8.64 4.46
C SER A 22 14.89 -9.94 4.84
N ALA A 23 15.40 -10.61 5.87
CA ALA A 23 14.73 -11.76 6.48
C ALA A 23 13.44 -11.39 7.25
N ALA A 24 13.24 -10.10 7.52
CA ALA A 24 12.05 -9.56 8.20
C ALA A 24 11.03 -8.97 7.22
N LEU A 25 11.21 -9.20 5.90
CA LEU A 25 10.30 -8.76 4.85
C LEU A 25 8.86 -9.17 5.16
N ASP A 26 7.96 -8.20 5.01
CA ASP A 26 6.52 -8.40 4.99
C ASP A 26 6.04 -8.17 3.56
N GLU A 27 5.94 -9.27 2.79
CA GLU A 27 5.61 -9.23 1.36
C GLU A 27 4.27 -8.55 1.08
N ASP A 28 3.25 -8.85 1.89
CA ASP A 28 1.92 -8.27 1.78
C ASP A 28 1.97 -6.75 1.93
N LEU A 29 2.60 -6.26 3.01
CA LEU A 29 2.77 -4.83 3.23
C LEU A 29 3.58 -4.17 2.11
N THR A 30 4.63 -4.84 1.63
CA THR A 30 5.51 -4.34 0.59
C THR A 30 4.75 -4.14 -0.72
N HIS A 31 3.97 -5.14 -1.14
CA HIS A 31 3.13 -5.04 -2.33
C HIS A 31 2.07 -3.94 -2.23
N ILE A 32 1.43 -3.78 -1.06
CA ILE A 32 0.45 -2.72 -0.82
C ILE A 32 1.11 -1.34 -0.94
N VAL A 33 2.26 -1.14 -0.27
CA VAL A 33 2.97 0.15 -0.27
C VAL A 33 3.48 0.51 -1.66
N GLU A 34 4.13 -0.43 -2.36
CA GLU A 34 4.62 -0.21 -3.72
C GLU A 34 3.47 0.03 -4.71
N GLY A 35 2.35 -0.69 -4.57
CA GLY A 35 1.14 -0.47 -5.36
C GLY A 35 0.57 0.94 -5.18
N MET A 36 0.47 1.41 -3.94
CA MET A 36 0.00 2.77 -3.65
C MET A 36 0.94 3.85 -4.20
N GLU A 37 2.26 3.62 -4.16
CA GLU A 37 3.27 4.51 -4.73
C GLU A 37 3.25 4.54 -6.27
N ALA A 38 3.02 3.39 -6.89
CA ALA A 38 2.95 3.25 -8.34
C ALA A 38 1.66 3.83 -8.94
N LEU A 39 0.59 3.96 -8.15
CA LEU A 39 -0.71 4.45 -8.60
C LEU A 39 -0.66 5.94 -8.99
N LYS A 40 -0.95 6.21 -10.25
CA LYS A 40 -1.02 7.55 -10.84
C LYS A 40 -2.45 7.89 -11.26
N PRO A 41 -2.79 9.19 -11.40
CA PRO A 41 -4.12 9.61 -11.86
C PRO A 41 -4.50 9.08 -13.24
N ASP A 42 -3.52 8.78 -14.09
CA ASP A 42 -3.65 8.29 -15.46
C ASP A 42 -3.39 6.77 -15.57
N SER A 43 -3.26 6.05 -14.45
CA SER A 43 -2.95 4.60 -14.44
C SER A 43 -3.94 3.73 -15.22
N TYR A 44 -5.15 4.23 -15.46
CA TYR A 44 -6.24 3.52 -16.13
C TYR A 44 -6.86 4.35 -17.27
N ASP A 45 -6.09 5.26 -17.86
CA ASP A 45 -6.56 6.05 -19.00
C ASP A 45 -6.97 5.13 -20.17
N GLY A 46 -8.27 5.15 -20.51
CA GLY A 46 -8.86 4.31 -21.55
C GLY A 46 -9.61 3.07 -21.04
N GLU A 47 -9.59 2.80 -19.73
CA GLU A 47 -10.42 1.77 -19.11
C GLU A 47 -11.79 2.33 -18.72
N GLU A 48 -12.87 1.60 -19.04
CA GLU A 48 -14.25 2.03 -18.75
C GLU A 48 -14.77 1.55 -17.39
N ASN A 49 -14.17 0.50 -16.83
CA ASN A 49 -14.74 -0.24 -15.69
C ASN A 49 -13.90 -0.18 -14.41
N VAL A 50 -12.68 0.35 -14.50
CA VAL A 50 -11.75 0.43 -13.37
C VAL A 50 -11.18 1.83 -13.32
N THR A 51 -11.35 2.49 -12.19
CA THR A 51 -10.75 3.80 -11.94
C THR A 51 -9.55 3.65 -11.00
N PRO A 52 -8.60 4.59 -11.04
CA PRO A 52 -7.55 4.64 -10.04
C PRO A 52 -8.11 4.77 -8.60
N LEU A 53 -9.33 5.25 -8.43
CA LEU A 53 -9.97 5.33 -7.12
C LEU A 53 -10.42 3.94 -6.61
N ASP A 54 -10.90 3.08 -7.50
CA ASP A 54 -11.30 1.70 -7.15
C ASP A 54 -10.09 0.91 -6.66
N ASP A 55 -8.97 1.06 -7.37
CA ASP A 55 -7.70 0.45 -7.02
C ASP A 55 -7.15 0.96 -5.69
N LEU A 56 -7.19 2.29 -5.47
CA LEU A 56 -6.83 2.87 -4.18
C LEU A 56 -7.71 2.31 -3.05
N ASN A 57 -9.02 2.19 -3.26
CA ASN A 57 -9.92 1.64 -2.26
C ASN A 57 -9.58 0.17 -1.96
N SER A 58 -9.27 -0.63 -2.98
CA SER A 58 -8.85 -2.02 -2.78
C SER A 58 -7.53 -2.11 -1.99
N MET A 59 -6.55 -1.26 -2.29
CA MET A 59 -5.29 -1.23 -1.55
C MET A 59 -5.46 -0.77 -0.10
N LEU A 60 -6.39 0.16 0.17
CA LEU A 60 -6.71 0.56 1.54
C LEU A 60 -7.38 -0.57 2.32
N ASP A 61 -8.27 -1.33 1.70
CA ASP A 61 -8.91 -2.50 2.30
C ASP A 61 -7.87 -3.57 2.67
N GLN A 62 -6.98 -3.90 1.74
CA GLN A 62 -5.85 -4.81 1.98
C GLN A 62 -4.93 -4.31 3.12
N LEU A 63 -4.67 -3.00 3.19
CA LEU A 63 -3.89 -2.41 4.28
C LEU A 63 -4.59 -2.57 5.64
N TYR A 64 -5.91 -2.42 5.69
CA TYR A 64 -6.69 -2.63 6.90
C TYR A 64 -6.68 -4.10 7.35
N ASP A 65 -6.88 -5.02 6.41
CA ASP A 65 -6.81 -6.46 6.68
C ASP A 65 -5.42 -6.87 7.19
N TRP A 66 -4.35 -6.36 6.56
CA TRP A 66 -2.99 -6.56 7.02
C TRP A 66 -2.79 -6.03 8.45
N ALA A 67 -3.26 -4.81 8.72
CA ALA A 67 -3.13 -4.17 10.03
C ALA A 67 -3.86 -4.96 11.13
N ASP A 68 -5.08 -5.44 10.84
CA ASP A 68 -5.85 -6.30 11.76
C ASP A 68 -5.13 -7.64 12.00
N GLY A 69 -4.66 -8.29 10.94
CA GLY A 69 -3.92 -9.55 11.01
C GLY A 69 -2.63 -9.45 11.84
N LYS A 70 -1.90 -8.35 11.72
CA LYS A 70 -0.67 -8.08 12.50
C LYS A 70 -0.95 -7.46 13.88
N ARG A 71 -2.22 -7.13 14.18
CA ARG A 71 -2.64 -6.39 15.38
C ARG A 71 -1.90 -5.05 15.53
N VAL A 72 -1.67 -4.36 14.42
CA VAL A 72 -1.04 -3.04 14.37
C VAL A 72 -2.11 -1.99 14.20
N TRP A 73 -2.10 -0.95 15.03
CA TRP A 73 -3.06 0.16 14.92
C TRP A 73 -2.41 1.34 14.18
N LEU A 74 -2.95 1.69 13.00
CA LEU A 74 -2.41 2.76 12.16
C LEU A 74 -2.86 4.17 12.59
N GLY A 75 -3.74 4.28 13.59
CA GLY A 75 -4.33 5.54 14.07
C GLY A 75 -3.97 5.83 15.52
N HIS A 76 -2.78 6.38 15.75
CA HIS A 76 -2.42 7.06 17.00
C HIS A 76 -2.42 8.57 16.80
#